data_AF-A0A963CAU8-F1
#
_entry.id   AF-A0A963CAU8-F1
#
_cell.length_a   1.000
_cell.length_b   1.000
_cell.length_c   1.000
_cell.angle_alpha   90.00
_cell.angle_beta   90.00
_cell.angle_gamma   90.00
#
_symmetry.space_group_name_H-M   'P 1'
#
loop_
_entity.id
_entity.type
_entity.pdbx_description
1 polymer ?
#
loop_
_entity_poly.entity_id
_entity_poly.type
_entity_poly.pdbx_seq_one_letter_code
_entity_poly.pdbx_strand_id
1 'polypeptide(L)'
;MPTLAGVDTVRGLLIHALRLDGGLVEEYRIVAPTEWNFHPAGVFEGEVGLLPAVDGPARARVRRLAPALDRYVAWQLNRQEVAVDA
;
A
#
# COMPACT_ATOMS: atom_id res chain seq x y z
N MET A 1 -22.16 2.14 -14.67
CA MET A 1 -20.93 1.48 -14.15
C MET A 1 -19.73 2.21 -14.74
N PRO A 2 -18.64 2.42 -13.98
CA PRO A 2 -17.45 3.09 -14.50
C PRO A 2 -16.71 2.20 -15.51
N THR A 3 -16.06 2.83 -16.50
CA THR A 3 -15.08 2.18 -17.37
C THR A 3 -13.76 2.07 -16.62
N LEU A 4 -13.12 0.90 -16.71
CA LEU A 4 -11.82 0.64 -16.10
C LEU A 4 -10.74 0.53 -17.18
N ALA A 5 -9.57 1.13 -16.92
CA ALA A 5 -8.36 0.96 -17.70
C ALA A 5 -7.20 0.60 -16.77
N GLY A 6 -6.46 -0.46 -17.11
CA GLY A 6 -5.30 -0.92 -16.37
C GLY A 6 -4.03 -0.77 -17.19
N VAL A 7 -2.93 -0.38 -16.54
CA VAL A 7 -1.59 -0.34 -17.15
C VAL A 7 -0.55 -0.87 -16.18
N ASP A 8 0.29 -1.79 -16.66
CA ASP A 8 1.42 -2.27 -15.90
C ASP A 8 2.49 -1.17 -15.81
N THR A 9 2.95 -0.91 -14.58
CA THR A 9 4.05 0.02 -14.31
C THR A 9 5.21 -0.73 -13.67
N VAL A 10 6.37 -0.08 -13.56
CA VAL A 10 7.52 -0.64 -12.83
C VAL A 10 7.24 -0.90 -11.34
N ARG A 11 6.13 -0.39 -10.79
CA ARG A 11 5.70 -0.57 -9.40
C ARG A 11 4.50 -1.53 -9.24
N GLY A 12 3.95 -2.03 -10.35
CA GLY A 12 2.72 -2.83 -10.37
C GLY A 12 1.60 -2.17 -11.18
N LEU A 13 0.40 -2.77 -11.15
CA LEU A 13 -0.76 -2.34 -11.92
C LEU A 13 -1.33 -1.01 -11.42
N LEU A 14 -1.49 -0.05 -12.32
CA LEU A 14 -2.20 1.22 -12.12
C LEU A 14 -3.57 1.12 -12.77
N ILE A 15 -4.63 1.42 -12.01
CA ILE A 15 -6.02 1.34 -12.48
C ILE A 15 -6.64 2.72 -12.49
N HIS A 16 -7.26 3.07 -13.61
CA HIS A 16 -8.10 4.25 -13.77
C HIS A 16 -9.56 3.81 -13.89
N ALA A 17 -10.45 4.42 -13.11
CA ALA A 17 -11.88 4.21 -13.16
C ALA A 17 -12.57 5.54 -13.48
N LEU A 18 -13.33 5.59 -14.57
CA LEU A 18 -13.96 6.83 -15.03
C LEU A 18 -15.40 6.63 -15.47
N ARG A 19 -16.22 7.67 -15.28
CA ARG A 19 -17.57 7.76 -15.82
C ARG A 19 -17.71 9.04 -16.63
N LEU A 20 -18.22 8.90 -17.85
CA LEU A 20 -18.49 10.02 -18.75
C LEU A 20 -19.99 10.29 -18.81
N ASP A 21 -20.35 11.57 -18.86
CA ASP A 21 -21.69 12.05 -19.21
C ASP A 21 -21.56 13.27 -20.14
N GLY A 22 -22.27 13.25 -21.26
CA GLY A 22 -22.19 14.31 -22.27
C GLY A 22 -20.77 14.59 -22.82
N GLY A 23 -19.86 13.61 -22.77
CA GLY A 23 -18.45 13.80 -23.16
C GLY A 23 -17.57 14.47 -22.09
N LEU A 24 -18.11 14.73 -20.90
CA LEU A 24 -17.39 15.25 -19.75
C LEU A 24 -17.13 14.13 -18.74
N VAL A 25 -16.04 14.28 -17.97
CA VAL A 25 -15.72 13.37 -16.87
C VAL A 25 -16.58 13.74 -15.67
N GLU A 26 -17.52 12.87 -15.33
CA GLU A 26 -18.44 13.06 -14.20
C GLU A 26 -17.88 12.44 -12.91
N GLU A 27 -17.14 11.34 -13.04
CA GLU A 27 -16.44 10.72 -11.92
C GLU A 27 -15.10 10.15 -12.39
N TYR A 28 -14.05 10.32 -11.59
CA TYR A 28 -12.73 9.80 -11.87
C TYR A 28 -12.06 9.34 -10.57
N ARG A 29 -11.62 8.08 -10.55
CA ARG A 29 -10.84 7.50 -9.45
C ARG A 29 -9.61 6.81 -10.01
N ILE A 30 -8.55 6.80 -9.23
CA ILE A 30 -7.33 6.07 -9.52
C ILE A 30 -7.09 5.11 -8.35
N VAL A 31 -6.61 3.90 -8.67
CA VAL A 31 -5.96 3.02 -7.69
C VAL A 31 -4.52 2.84 -8.15
N ALA A 32 -3.61 3.54 -7.48
CA ALA A 32 -2.18 3.52 -7.75
C ALA A 32 -1.53 2.28 -7.13
N PRO A 33 -0.38 1.83 -7.68
CA PRO A 33 0.37 0.71 -7.12
C PRO A 33 0.67 0.83 -5.63
N THR A 34 1.01 2.05 -5.22
CA THR A 34 1.27 2.43 -3.85
C THR A 34 0.05 2.21 -2.94
N GLU A 35 -1.15 2.54 -3.40
CA GLU A 35 -2.36 2.46 -2.60
C GLU A 35 -2.72 1.01 -2.27
N TRP A 36 -2.56 0.08 -3.23
CA TRP A 36 -2.83 -1.34 -2.94
C TRP A 36 -1.66 -2.03 -2.25
N ASN A 37 -0.41 -1.64 -2.51
CA ASN A 37 0.76 -2.19 -1.82
C ASN A 37 0.73 -1.93 -0.31
N PHE A 38 0.30 -0.73 0.10
CA PHE A 38 0.29 -0.27 1.50
C PHE A 38 -1.13 -0.16 2.09
N HIS A 39 -2.14 -0.72 1.44
CA HIS A 39 -3.47 -0.83 2.01
C HIS A 39 -3.41 -1.63 3.34
N PRO A 40 -4.29 -1.37 4.33
CA PRO A 40 -4.37 -2.16 5.57
C PRO A 40 -4.56 -3.68 5.36
N ALA A 41 -5.06 -4.07 4.19
CA ALA A 41 -5.20 -5.46 3.75
C ALA A 41 -4.30 -5.79 2.53
N GLY A 42 -3.28 -4.96 2.29
CA GLY A 42 -2.34 -5.05 1.18
C GLY A 42 -1.13 -5.95 1.50
N VAL A 43 -0.27 -6.12 0.50
CA VAL A 43 0.89 -7.03 0.59
C VAL A 43 1.87 -6.62 1.69
N PHE A 44 2.06 -5.32 1.93
CA PHE A 44 2.98 -4.86 2.96
C PHE A 44 2.51 -5.29 4.36
N GLU A 45 1.24 -5.08 4.68
CA GLU A 45 0.66 -5.48 5.98
C GLU A 45 0.66 -7.00 6.14
N GLY A 46 0.34 -7.75 5.07
CA GLY A 46 0.42 -9.22 5.10
C GLY A 46 1.84 -9.72 5.43
N GLU A 47 2.87 -9.18 4.78
CA GLU A 47 4.26 -9.56 5.03
C GLU A 47 4.76 -9.14 6.42
N VAL A 48 4.37 -7.96 6.89
CA VAL A 48 4.75 -7.45 8.22
C VAL A 48 4.05 -8.23 9.33
N GLY A 49 2.77 -8.58 9.14
CA GLY A 49 1.99 -9.35 10.12
C GLY A 49 2.51 -10.77 10.36
N LEU A 50 3.32 -11.31 9.45
CA LEU A 50 3.99 -12.60 9.60
C LEU A 50 5.30 -12.54 10.41
N LEU A 51 5.80 -11.34 10.70
CA LEU A 51 7.04 -11.18 11.45
C LEU A 51 6.79 -11.43 12.95
N PRO A 52 7.72 -12.11 13.64
CA PRO A 52 7.70 -12.16 15.10
C PRO A 52 7.79 -10.75 15.69
N ALA A 53 7.41 -10.60 16.96
CA ALA A 53 7.35 -9.33 17.68
C ALA A 53 8.56 -8.43 17.37
N VAL A 54 8.30 -7.13 17.23
CA VAL A 54 9.20 -6.13 16.61
C VAL A 54 10.58 -6.07 17.26
N ASP A 55 11.46 -6.98 16.85
CA ASP A 55 12.85 -7.10 17.26
C ASP A 55 13.78 -6.58 16.15
N GLY A 56 15.09 -6.67 16.37
CA GLY A 56 16.09 -6.19 15.40
C GLY A 56 15.88 -6.78 13.98
N PRO A 57 15.76 -8.11 13.84
CA PRO A 57 15.46 -8.78 12.57
C PRO A 57 14.15 -8.34 11.89
N ALA A 58 13.03 -8.28 12.63
CA ALA A 58 11.76 -7.83 12.08
C ALA A 58 11.88 -6.40 11.53
N ARG A 59 12.50 -5.50 12.31
CA ARG A 59 12.73 -4.11 11.90
C ARG A 59 13.58 -3.99 10.64
N ALA A 60 14.64 -4.80 10.53
CA ALA A 60 15.49 -4.83 9.35
C ALA A 60 14.74 -5.30 8.10
N ARG A 61 13.82 -6.27 8.25
CA ARG A 61 12.99 -6.75 7.15
C ARG A 61 12.02 -5.69 6.66
N VAL A 62 11.30 -5.01 7.56
CA VAL A 62 10.38 -3.94 7.14
C VAL A 62 11.12 -2.78 6.45
N ARG A 63 12.30 -2.41 6.96
CA ARG A 63 13.17 -1.39 6.32
C ARG A 63 13.62 -1.73 4.90
N ARG A 64 13.69 -3.02 4.54
CA ARG A 64 14.01 -3.48 3.19
C ARG A 64 12.76 -3.57 2.31
N LEU A 65 11.65 -4.05 2.88
CA LEU A 65 10.42 -4.30 2.15
C LEU A 65 9.73 -3.01 1.68
N ALA A 66 9.61 -2.00 2.55
CA ALA A 66 8.93 -0.75 2.21
C ALA A 66 9.48 -0.09 0.91
N PRO A 67 10.80 0.19 0.79
CA PRO A 67 11.34 0.79 -0.44
C PRO A 67 11.35 -0.17 -1.63
N ALA A 68 11.30 -1.50 -1.40
CA ALA A 68 11.17 -2.48 -2.48
C ALA A 68 9.78 -2.46 -3.13
N LEU A 69 8.74 -2.12 -2.35
CA LEU A 69 7.37 -1.95 -2.84
C LEU A 69 7.11 -0.55 -3.40
N ASP A 70 7.57 0.50 -2.72
CA ASP A 70 7.59 1.86 -3.27
C ASP A 70 8.64 2.75 -2.59
N ARG A 71 9.57 3.30 -3.38
CA ARG A 71 10.62 4.21 -2.92
C ARG A 71 10.13 5.62 -2.57
N TYR A 72 8.90 5.99 -2.94
CA TYR A 72 8.37 7.35 -2.77
C TYR A 72 7.38 7.48 -1.61
N VAL A 73 7.07 6.39 -0.91
CA VAL A 73 6.25 6.44 0.31
C VAL A 73 7.13 6.74 1.51
N ALA A 74 6.81 7.83 2.22
CA ALA A 74 7.32 8.04 3.56
C ALA A 74 6.65 7.03 4.51
N TRP A 75 7.45 6.29 5.27
CA TRP A 75 6.96 5.31 6.23
C TRP A 75 7.72 5.42 7.55
N GLN A 76 7.04 5.07 8.65
CA GLN A 76 7.58 5.06 10.01
C GLN A 76 7.23 3.75 10.72
N LEU A 77 8.19 3.19 11.45
CA LEU A 77 7.95 2.12 12.43
C LEU A 77 7.74 2.74 13.79
N ASN A 78 6.52 2.62 14.31
CA ASN A 78 6.22 2.94 15.69
C ASN A 78 6.25 1.65 16.51
N ARG A 79 6.99 1.67 17.63
CA ARG A 79 6.94 0.59 18.62
C ARG A 79 5.70 0.83 19.47
N GLN A 80 4.73 -0.08 19.45
CA GLN A 80 3.70 -0.12 20.47
C GLN A 80 4.30 -0.88 21.66
N GLU A 81 4.58 -0.19 22.76
CA GLU A 81 4.92 -0.84 24.02
C GLU A 81 3.61 -1.40 24.58
N VAL A 82 3.48 -2.73 24.64
CA VAL A 82 2.34 -3.36 25.33
C VAL A 82 2.59 -3.15 26.82
N ALA A 83 1.91 -2.17 27.42
CA ALA A 83 1.81 -2.10 28.86
C ALA A 83 1.09 -3.36 29.34
N VAL A 84 1.85 -4.29 29.90
CA VAL A 84 1.31 -5.32 30.78
C VAL A 84 1.02 -4.63 32.11
N ASP A 85 -0.24 -4.29 32.34
CA ASP A 85 -0.70 -3.92 33.69
C ASP A 85 -0.40 -5.09 34.63
N ALA A 86 0.35 -4.77 35.69
CA ALA A 86 0.76 -5.70 36.75
C ALA A 86 -0.35 -5.92 37.79
#